data_AF-A0A554KEP5-F1
#
_entry.id   AF-A0A554KEP5-F1
#
_cell.length_a   1.000
_cell.length_b   1.000
_cell.length_c   1.000
_cell.angle_alpha   90.00
_cell.angle_beta   90.00
_cell.angle_gamma   90.00
#
_symmetry.space_group_name_H-M   'P 1'
#
loop_
_entity.id
_entity.type
_entity.pdbx_description
1 polymer ?
#
loop_
_entity_poly.entity_id
_entity_poly.type
_entity_poly.pdbx_seq_one_letter_code
_entity_poly.pdbx_strand_id
1 'polypeptide(L)'
;MRIENRKSKILGYICISLLAVAIAAYAENEIPTSPTLGDIIRVVWNDAIRPAIIFLFILATVVFIWGLIESIISADSEEGITRGKRNMMWGVIGMAIMFATGAIMTIIDNFFKSL
;
A
#
# COMPACT_ATOMS: atom_id res chain seq x y z
N MET A 1 -4.36 33.07 -8.08
CA MET A 1 -3.18 32.54 -7.36
C MET A 1 -3.46 31.66 -6.12
N ARG A 2 -4.68 31.59 -5.54
CA ARG A 2 -4.93 30.89 -4.26
C ARG A 2 -5.18 29.36 -4.34
N ILE A 3 -5.42 28.80 -5.53
CA ILE A 3 -5.81 27.38 -5.69
C ILE A 3 -4.60 26.44 -5.85
N GLU A 4 -3.50 26.91 -6.44
CA GLU A 4 -2.27 26.13 -6.66
C GLU A 4 -1.58 25.75 -5.35
N ASN A 5 -1.60 26.65 -4.36
CA ASN A 5 -1.02 26.45 -3.02
C ASN A 5 -1.74 25.36 -2.20
N ARG A 6 -3.04 25.08 -2.48
CA ARG A 6 -3.75 23.95 -1.83
C ARG A 6 -3.36 22.60 -2.42
N LYS A 7 -3.12 22.54 -3.73
CA LYS A 7 -2.64 21.31 -4.41
C LYS A 7 -1.23 20.93 -3.94
N SER A 8 -0.33 21.90 -3.81
CA SER A 8 1.04 21.70 -3.28
C SER A 8 1.04 21.14 -1.85
N LYS A 9 0.17 21.65 -0.97
CA LYS A 9 0.07 21.17 0.42
C LYS A 9 -0.49 19.75 0.50
N ILE A 10 -1.53 19.43 -0.28
CA ILE A 10 -2.10 18.07 -0.35
C ILE A 10 -1.06 17.07 -0.88
N LEU A 11 -0.31 17.46 -1.92
CA LEU A 11 0.78 16.65 -2.48
C LEU A 11 1.91 16.43 -1.45
N GLY A 12 2.22 17.45 -0.64
CA GLY A 12 3.16 17.36 0.47
C GLY A 12 2.72 16.40 1.57
N TYR A 13 1.45 16.45 2.00
CA TYR A 13 0.91 15.52 3.01
C TYR A 13 0.91 14.06 2.53
N ILE A 14 0.60 13.80 1.26
CA ILE A 14 0.66 12.46 0.66
C ILE A 14 2.09 11.91 0.70
N CYS A 15 3.07 12.75 0.35
CA CYS A 15 4.49 12.38 0.37
C CYS A 15 5.00 12.08 1.79
N ILE A 16 4.58 12.90 2.77
CA ILE A 16 4.94 12.72 4.19
C ILE A 16 4.28 11.46 4.78
N SER A 17 3.04 11.15 4.42
CA SER A 17 2.39 9.90 4.86
C SER A 17 3.02 8.66 4.22
N LEU A 18 3.43 8.73 2.95
CA LEU A 18 4.16 7.65 2.27
C LEU A 18 5.52 7.40 2.92
N LEU A 19 6.22 8.47 3.31
CA LEU A 19 7.49 8.37 4.02
C LEU A 19 7.32 7.82 5.43
N ALA A 20 6.29 8.24 6.17
CA ALA A 20 6.01 7.77 7.53
C ALA A 20 5.63 6.28 7.55
N VAL A 21 4.86 5.80 6.57
CA VAL A 21 4.54 4.38 6.39
C VAL A 21 5.79 3.58 6.06
N ALA A 22 6.69 4.11 5.23
CA ALA A 22 7.98 3.48 4.95
C ALA A 22 8.84 3.38 6.21
N ILE A 23 8.98 4.46 6.99
CA ILE A 23 9.80 4.48 8.22
C ILE A 23 9.25 3.53 9.30
N ALA A 24 7.93 3.50 9.51
CA ALA A 24 7.31 2.58 10.45
C ALA A 24 7.46 1.10 10.03
N ALA A 25 7.75 0.81 8.77
CA ALA A 25 8.04 -0.55 8.30
C ALA A 25 9.49 -0.99 8.58
N TYR A 26 10.44 -0.05 8.69
CA TYR A 26 11.85 -0.32 9.00
C TYR A 26 12.16 -0.27 10.51
N ALA A 27 11.26 0.28 11.32
CA ALA A 27 11.44 0.32 12.75
C ALA A 27 10.98 -1.01 13.36
N GLU A 28 11.90 -1.65 14.09
CA GLU A 28 11.73 -2.85 14.90
C GLU A 28 11.97 -4.18 14.18
N ASN A 29 13.22 -4.68 14.26
CA ASN A 29 13.55 -6.06 14.65
C ASN A 29 15.05 -6.14 15.00
N GLU A 30 15.39 -6.01 16.28
CA GLU A 30 16.71 -6.44 16.74
C GLU A 30 16.72 -7.98 16.74
N ILE A 31 17.62 -8.58 15.95
CA ILE A 31 17.79 -10.05 15.91
C ILE A 31 18.44 -10.45 17.26
N PRO A 32 17.78 -11.23 18.12
CA PRO A 32 18.40 -11.72 19.34
C PRO A 32 19.61 -12.58 18.98
N THR A 33 20.71 -12.39 19.71
CA THR A 33 22.05 -12.94 19.43
C THR A 33 22.16 -14.47 19.51
N SER A 34 21.06 -15.19 19.76
CA SER A 34 20.97 -16.65 19.74
C SER A 34 19.88 -17.09 18.75
N PRO A 35 20.21 -17.39 17.48
CA PRO A 35 19.21 -17.72 16.48
C PRO A 35 18.59 -19.08 16.76
N THR A 36 17.34 -19.08 17.19
CA THR A 36 16.48 -20.26 17.24
C THR A 36 15.79 -20.49 15.89
N LEU A 37 15.20 -21.67 15.65
CA LEU A 37 14.39 -21.92 14.45
C LEU A 37 13.26 -20.88 14.29
N GLY A 38 12.76 -20.33 15.40
CA GLY A 38 11.77 -19.26 15.39
C GLY A 38 12.30 -17.95 14.81
N ASP A 39 13.59 -17.65 14.99
CA ASP A 39 14.19 -16.41 14.49
C ASP A 39 14.42 -16.46 12.97
N ILE A 40 14.71 -17.64 12.41
CA ILE A 40 14.81 -17.83 10.96
C ILE A 40 13.46 -17.54 10.29
N ILE A 41 12.37 -18.02 10.88
CA ILE A 41 11.02 -17.77 10.37
C ILE A 41 10.65 -16.28 10.48
N ARG A 42 11.03 -15.62 11.59
CA ARG A 42 10.78 -14.18 11.79
C ARG A 42 11.57 -13.31 10.81
N VAL A 43 12.83 -13.64 10.56
CA VAL A 43 13.68 -12.94 9.59
C VAL A 43 13.11 -13.08 8.19
N VAL A 44 12.73 -14.29 7.76
CA VAL A 44 12.11 -14.50 6.44
C VAL A 44 10.80 -13.72 6.31
N TRP A 45 9.96 -13.73 7.35
CA TRP A 45 8.70 -12.98 7.34
C TRP A 45 8.92 -11.47 7.25
N ASN A 46 9.85 -10.91 8.02
CA ASN A 46 10.05 -9.47 8.09
C ASN A 46 10.90 -8.92 6.94
N ASP A 47 11.87 -9.67 6.43
CA ASP A 47 12.79 -9.19 5.39
C ASP A 47 12.33 -9.54 3.98
N ALA A 48 11.48 -10.55 3.79
CA ALA A 48 10.96 -10.92 2.47
C ALA A 48 9.49 -10.55 2.28
N ILE A 49 8.60 -11.01 3.17
CA ILE A 49 7.15 -10.89 2.96
C ILE A 49 6.66 -9.45 3.16
N ARG A 50 7.03 -8.79 4.26
CA ARG A 50 6.63 -7.39 4.53
C ARG A 50 7.00 -6.41 3.40
N PRO A 51 8.25 -6.34 2.92
CA PRO A 51 8.60 -5.42 1.84
C PRO A 51 7.92 -5.79 0.52
N ALA A 52 7.68 -7.07 0.23
CA ALA A 52 6.94 -7.48 -0.96
C ALA A 52 5.48 -6.99 -0.95
N ILE A 53 4.81 -7.02 0.21
CA ILE A 53 3.46 -6.49 0.39
C ILE A 53 3.42 -4.98 0.10
N ILE A 54 4.37 -4.22 0.67
CA ILE A 54 4.47 -2.77 0.46
C ILE A 54 4.72 -2.47 -1.02
N PHE A 55 5.60 -3.22 -1.67
CA PHE A 55 5.86 -3.09 -3.09
C PHE A 55 4.60 -3.33 -3.94
N LEU A 56 3.83 -4.37 -3.63
CA LEU A 56 2.54 -4.66 -4.28
C LEU A 56 1.51 -3.55 -4.07
N PHE A 57 1.48 -2.94 -2.87
CA PHE A 57 0.57 -1.82 -2.58
C PHE A 57 0.91 -0.57 -3.41
N ILE A 58 2.20 -0.26 -3.55
CA ILE A 58 2.67 0.84 -4.41
C ILE A 58 2.27 0.56 -5.86
N LEU A 59 2.50 -0.67 -6.34
CA LEU A 59 2.15 -1.05 -7.70
C LEU A 59 0.64 -0.96 -7.96
N ALA A 60 -0.19 -1.41 -7.03
CA ALA A 60 -1.65 -1.28 -7.10
C ALA A 60 -2.08 0.20 -7.14
N THR A 61 -1.45 1.06 -6.34
CA THR A 61 -1.71 2.52 -6.34
C THR A 61 -1.33 3.16 -7.67
N VAL A 62 -0.21 2.76 -8.27
CA VAL A 62 0.22 3.25 -9.59
C VAL A 62 -0.78 2.85 -10.67
N VAL A 63 -1.23 1.59 -10.70
CA VAL A 63 -2.23 1.11 -11.66
C VAL A 63 -3.57 1.85 -11.48
N PHE A 64 -3.96 2.10 -10.24
CA PHE A 64 -5.16 2.89 -9.92
C PHE A 64 -5.06 4.33 -10.46
N ILE A 65 -3.95 5.03 -10.18
CA ILE A 65 -3.70 6.40 -10.65
C ILE A 65 -3.66 6.44 -12.17
N TRP A 66 -3.01 5.46 -12.81
CA TRP A 66 -2.98 5.36 -14.27
C TRP A 66 -4.39 5.24 -14.86
N GLY A 67 -5.23 4.37 -14.28
CA GLY A 67 -6.62 4.24 -14.69
C GLY A 67 -7.41 5.54 -14.53
N LEU A 68 -7.19 6.27 -13.42
CA LEU A 68 -7.83 7.56 -13.16
C LEU A 68 -7.43 8.61 -14.21
N ILE A 69 -6.14 8.73 -14.50
CA ILE A 69 -5.61 9.65 -15.51
C ILE A 69 -6.17 9.30 -16.89
N GLU A 70 -6.16 8.02 -17.28
CA GLU A 70 -6.68 7.56 -18.56
C GLU A 70 -8.18 7.85 -18.72
N SER A 71 -8.97 7.66 -17.66
CA SER A 71 -10.40 8.01 -17.69
C SER A 71 -10.69 9.50 -17.79
N ILE A 72 -9.76 10.37 -17.38
CA ILE A 72 -9.92 11.83 -17.45
C ILE A 72 -9.45 12.34 -18.81
N ILE A 73 -8.28 11.91 -19.28
CA ILE A 73 -7.68 12.37 -20.54
C ILE A 73 -8.49 11.85 -21.75
N SER A 74 -8.98 10.62 -21.67
CA SER A 74 -9.75 10.02 -22.75
C SER A 74 -11.26 10.13 -22.52
N ALA A 75 -11.71 11.15 -21.79
CA ALA A 75 -13.13 11.41 -21.55
C ALA A 75 -13.93 11.72 -22.83
N ASP A 76 -13.26 12.10 -23.92
CA ASP A 76 -13.88 12.33 -25.23
C ASP A 76 -14.10 11.04 -26.06
N SER A 77 -13.57 9.88 -25.62
CA SER A 77 -13.79 8.61 -26.31
C SER A 77 -14.36 7.53 -25.37
N GLU A 78 -15.44 6.87 -25.79
CA GLU A 78 -16.06 5.79 -25.01
C GLU A 78 -15.09 4.63 -24.72
N GLU A 79 -14.17 4.36 -25.65
CA GLU A 79 -13.14 3.33 -25.50
C GLU A 79 -12.13 3.68 -24.39
N GLY A 80 -11.69 4.94 -24.33
CA GLY A 80 -10.72 5.40 -23.35
C GLY A 80 -11.29 5.43 -21.93
N ILE A 81 -12.55 5.85 -21.79
CA ILE A 81 -13.30 5.75 -20.52
C ILE A 81 -13.39 4.29 -20.05
N THR A 82 -13.73 3.38 -20.95
CA THR A 82 -13.89 1.95 -20.62
C THR A 82 -12.56 1.33 -20.17
N ARG A 83 -11.47 1.70 -20.84
CA ARG A 83 -10.11 1.23 -20.48
C ARG A 83 -9.63 1.82 -19.15
N GLY A 84 -9.83 3.11 -18.92
CA GLY A 84 -9.50 3.77 -17.65
C GLY A 84 -10.28 3.18 -16.47
N LYS A 85 -11.59 2.93 -16.63
CA LYS A 85 -12.42 2.26 -15.62
C LYS A 85 -11.93 0.85 -15.28
N ARG A 86 -11.53 0.07 -16.28
CA ARG A 86 -10.97 -1.27 -16.05
C ARG A 86 -9.67 -1.20 -15.25
N ASN A 87 -8.77 -0.28 -15.59
CA ASN A 87 -7.50 -0.09 -14.89
C ASN A 87 -7.71 0.41 -13.44
N MET A 88 -8.69 1.30 -13.22
CA MET A 88 -9.10 1.68 -11.86
C MET A 88 -9.61 0.48 -11.06
N MET A 89 -10.45 -0.36 -11.67
CA MET A 89 -11.02 -1.54 -10.99
C MET A 89 -9.93 -2.50 -10.50
N TRP A 90 -8.93 -2.78 -11.34
CA TRP A 90 -7.77 -3.59 -10.95
C TRP A 90 -7.01 -2.99 -9.76
N GLY A 91 -6.81 -1.67 -9.75
CA GLY A 91 -6.21 -0.97 -8.63
C GLY A 91 -7.04 -1.06 -7.34
N VAL A 92 -8.36 -0.89 -7.43
CA VAL A 92 -9.29 -1.00 -6.29
C VAL A 92 -9.30 -2.41 -5.71
N ILE A 93 -9.32 -3.44 -6.56
CA ILE A 93 -9.24 -4.84 -6.12
C ILE A 93 -7.93 -5.08 -5.37
N GLY A 94 -6.80 -4.57 -5.88
CA GLY A 94 -5.51 -4.66 -5.20
C GLY A 94 -5.52 -4.00 -3.82
N MET A 95 -6.09 -2.79 -3.71
CA MET A 95 -6.22 -2.09 -2.43
C MET A 95 -7.16 -2.82 -1.45
N ALA A 96 -8.27 -3.38 -1.95
CA ALA A 96 -9.22 -4.13 -1.14
C ALA A 96 -8.59 -5.39 -0.51
N ILE A 97 -7.75 -6.11 -1.25
CA ILE A 97 -7.01 -7.28 -0.74
C ILE A 97 -6.05 -6.88 0.38
N MET A 98 -5.34 -5.77 0.22
CA MET A 98 -4.42 -5.26 1.24
C MET A 98 -5.17 -4.86 2.52
N PHE A 99 -6.31 -4.20 2.36
CA PHE A 99 -7.18 -3.84 3.49
C PHE A 99 -7.74 -5.08 4.20
N ALA A 100 -8.22 -6.07 3.43
CA ALA A 100 -8.74 -7.32 3.98
C ALA A 100 -7.67 -8.09 4.75
N THR A 101 -6.45 -8.20 4.19
CA THR A 101 -5.32 -8.86 4.86
C THR A 101 -4.97 -8.17 6.17
N GLY A 102 -4.87 -6.84 6.19
CA GLY A 102 -4.58 -6.08 7.42
C GLY A 102 -5.67 -6.21 8.49
N ALA A 103 -6.93 -6.23 8.07
CA ALA A 103 -8.07 -6.46 8.97
C ALA A 103 -8.01 -7.85 9.61
N ILE A 104 -7.77 -8.89 8.79
CA ILE A 104 -7.64 -10.28 9.27
C ILE A 104 -6.46 -10.41 10.23
N MET A 105 -5.30 -9.84 9.90
CA MET A 105 -4.11 -9.87 10.77
C MET A 105 -4.39 -9.21 12.12
N THR A 106 -5.10 -8.08 12.13
CA THR A 106 -5.48 -7.41 13.38
C THR A 106 -6.40 -8.28 14.24
N ILE A 107 -7.36 -8.98 13.63
CA ILE A 107 -8.27 -9.89 14.34
C ILE A 107 -7.49 -11.06 14.95
N ILE A 108 -6.60 -11.67 14.17
CA ILE A 108 -5.77 -12.80 14.60
C ILE A 108 -4.83 -12.38 15.73
N ASP A 109 -4.13 -11.25 15.59
CA ASP A 109 -3.22 -10.74 16.63
C ASP A 109 -3.96 -10.44 17.94
N ASN A 110 -5.16 -9.85 17.85
CA ASN A 110 -5.98 -9.59 19.03
C ASN A 110 -6.46 -10.88 19.70
N PHE A 111 -6.81 -11.90 18.91
CA PHE A 111 -7.20 -13.20 19.43
C PHE A 111 -6.04 -13.87 20.19
N PHE A 112 -4.83 -13.90 19.61
CA PHE A 112 -3.66 -14.49 20.28
C PHE A 112 -3.18 -13.69 21.48
N LYS A 113 -3.29 -12.36 21.48
CA LYS A 113 -2.98 -11.52 22.66
C LYS A 113 -3.97 -11.70 23.81
N SER A 114 -5.18 -12.17 23.52
CA SER A 114 -6.22 -12.40 24.53
C SER A 114 -6.14 -13.77 25.21
N LEU A 115 -5.34 -14.69 24.65
CA LEU A 115 -4.98 -15.99 25.23
C LEU A 115 -3.75 -15.84 26.14
#